data_AF-A0A520BJ27-F1
#
_entry.id   AF-A0A520BJ27-F1
#
_cell.length_a   1.000
_cell.length_b   1.000
_cell.length_c   1.000
_cell.angle_alpha   90.00
_cell.angle_beta   90.00
_cell.angle_gamma   90.00
#
_symmetry.space_group_name_H-M   'P 1'
#
loop_
_entity.id
_entity.type
_entity.pdbx_description
1 polymer ?
#
loop_
_entity_poly.entity_id
_entity_poly.type
_entity_poly.pdbx_seq_one_letter_code
_entity_poly.pdbx_strand_id
1 'polypeptide(L)'
;MLTKLRPFHYFLRDYGAALATMTVRQPERSPANPADLQTPRWSVRAAGDSGFLFFNNHVRQYPMPTQAGVRFEVQLPGGTVTLPSQPVDIPNGAYFVWPINLDLDGVKLRYATAQPVTRVDAGAQGIVHVFATTANVSAEFALPDGVRALKPEAGLQRIGGTANGRAVSVLLLAPEQLDQLNVLEIAGQRRLVFSEQQVWVADGKLQLRAIGPQPLRAAIFPALPRPHAAGLKVSQDGLLQRLEVAGDNAQPTLHIAVVRKAGNAPPILKGGLAKAAVQPVPEAFASAATWSLTLPARLPPKAEDVLLELDFVGDIGRVFAGTTMLDDWYYNGQRWQIGLRQFALKPGAELRLSVLPLRADAPIYIDAAHRPAFAAGQTQVADLRGARLLTVRRVAITP
;
A
#
# COMPACT_ATOMS: atom_id res chain seq x y z
N MET A 1 2.42 1.64 -2.40
CA MET A 1 1.09 2.04 -2.94
C MET A 1 0.05 0.91 -2.83
N LEU A 2 0.36 -0.37 -3.11
CA LEU A 2 -0.59 -1.49 -2.99
C LEU A 2 -1.03 -1.85 -1.54
N THR A 3 -0.34 -1.34 -0.52
CA THR A 3 -0.64 -1.63 0.89
C THR A 3 -2.00 -1.10 1.33
N LYS A 4 -2.48 0.03 0.76
CA LYS A 4 -3.73 0.67 1.17
C LYS A 4 -5.00 -0.12 0.81
N LEU A 5 -4.97 -0.97 -0.22
CA LEU A 5 -6.11 -1.81 -0.60
C LEU A 5 -6.21 -3.10 0.23
N ARG A 6 -5.07 -3.56 0.75
CA ARG A 6 -4.95 -4.86 1.41
C ARG A 6 -5.88 -5.01 2.63
N PRO A 7 -6.06 -4.01 3.52
CA PRO A 7 -7.01 -4.10 4.62
C PRO A 7 -8.45 -4.32 4.15
N PHE A 8 -8.86 -3.73 3.03
CA PHE A 8 -10.21 -3.93 2.48
C PHE A 8 -10.39 -5.34 1.91
N HIS A 9 -9.35 -5.92 1.30
CA HIS A 9 -9.41 -7.32 0.88
C HIS A 9 -9.51 -8.27 2.08
N TYR A 10 -8.82 -7.99 3.19
CA TYR A 10 -8.98 -8.78 4.42
C TYR A 10 -10.37 -8.62 5.03
N PHE A 11 -10.88 -7.40 5.06
CA PHE A 11 -12.24 -7.13 5.51
C PHE A 11 -13.26 -7.90 4.66
N LEU A 12 -13.14 -7.85 3.33
CA LEU A 12 -14.03 -8.58 2.44
C LEU A 12 -13.88 -10.11 2.58
N ARG A 13 -12.68 -10.62 2.87
CA ARG A 13 -12.48 -12.05 3.12
C ARG A 13 -13.24 -12.53 4.36
N ASP A 14 -13.23 -11.74 5.44
CA ASP A 14 -13.80 -12.17 6.73
C ASP A 14 -15.26 -11.75 6.93
N TYR A 15 -15.67 -10.63 6.33
CA TYR A 15 -17.00 -10.05 6.52
C TYR A 15 -17.82 -9.95 5.22
N GLY A 16 -17.23 -10.31 4.07
CA GLY A 16 -17.87 -10.16 2.76
C GLY A 16 -19.12 -11.01 2.57
N ALA A 17 -19.16 -12.22 3.14
CA ALA A 17 -20.34 -13.10 3.07
C ALA A 17 -21.56 -12.46 3.76
N ALA A 18 -21.38 -11.92 4.97
CA ALA A 18 -22.42 -11.18 5.68
C ALA A 18 -22.75 -9.86 4.96
N LEU A 19 -21.74 -9.12 4.52
CA LEU A 19 -21.92 -7.86 3.80
C LEU A 19 -22.73 -8.03 2.51
N ALA A 20 -22.55 -9.15 1.80
CA ALA A 20 -23.26 -9.43 0.55
C ALA A 20 -24.78 -9.52 0.73
N THR A 21 -25.27 -9.96 1.89
CA THR A 21 -26.71 -10.07 2.19
C THR A 21 -27.32 -8.76 2.71
N MET A 22 -26.50 -7.75 2.99
CA MET A 22 -26.95 -6.48 3.56
C MET A 22 -27.48 -5.51 2.49
N THR A 23 -28.59 -4.86 2.81
CA THR A 23 -29.22 -3.83 1.97
C THR A 23 -28.54 -2.48 2.20
N VAL A 24 -28.28 -1.73 1.13
CA VAL A 24 -27.74 -0.36 1.22
C VAL A 24 -28.84 0.64 1.57
N ARG A 25 -28.50 1.57 2.46
CA ARG A 25 -29.33 2.69 2.88
C ARG A 25 -28.52 3.97 2.77
N GLN A 26 -29.09 4.96 2.10
CA GLN A 26 -28.53 6.29 2.00
C GLN A 26 -28.94 7.14 3.22
N PRO A 27 -28.10 8.11 3.63
CA PRO A 27 -28.48 9.06 4.66
C PRO A 27 -29.52 10.06 4.14
N GLU A 28 -30.20 10.74 5.08
CA GLU A 28 -31.14 11.82 4.78
C GLU A 28 -30.49 12.93 3.93
N ARG A 29 -29.23 13.26 4.24
CA ARG A 29 -28.43 14.24 3.49
C ARG A 29 -27.35 13.53 2.67
N SER A 30 -27.46 13.64 1.35
CA SER A 30 -26.48 13.16 0.37
C SER A 30 -26.06 14.30 -0.58
N PRO A 31 -24.89 14.21 -1.24
CA PRO A 31 -24.46 15.25 -2.18
C PRO A 31 -25.47 15.44 -3.31
N ALA A 32 -25.79 16.70 -3.64
CA ALA A 32 -26.79 16.99 -4.67
C ALA A 32 -26.34 16.61 -6.09
N ASN A 33 -25.04 16.67 -6.35
CA ASN A 33 -24.41 16.33 -7.63
C ASN A 33 -22.91 16.06 -7.42
N PRO A 34 -22.17 15.58 -8.45
CA PRO A 34 -20.74 15.27 -8.31
C PRO A 34 -19.84 16.46 -7.91
N ALA A 35 -20.26 17.70 -8.17
CA ALA A 35 -19.52 18.91 -7.83
C ALA A 35 -19.80 19.42 -6.40
N ASP A 36 -20.72 18.80 -5.65
CA ASP A 36 -20.92 19.10 -4.22
C ASP A 36 -19.74 18.54 -3.41
N LEU A 37 -18.78 19.41 -3.11
CA LEU A 37 -17.60 19.10 -2.31
C LEU A 37 -17.79 19.42 -0.81
N GLN A 38 -18.99 19.81 -0.38
CA GLN A 38 -19.24 20.21 1.02
C GLN A 38 -19.91 19.08 1.80
N THR A 39 -20.85 18.38 1.16
CA THR A 39 -21.65 17.34 1.81
C THR A 39 -20.84 16.04 2.04
N PRO A 40 -20.84 15.46 3.25
CA PRO A 40 -20.16 14.20 3.53
C PRO A 40 -20.78 13.05 2.72
N ARG A 41 -19.94 12.13 2.22
CA ARG A 41 -20.42 10.94 1.49
C ARG A 41 -20.37 9.74 2.43
N TRP A 42 -21.53 9.23 2.79
CA TRP A 42 -21.60 8.03 3.62
C TRP A 42 -22.86 7.22 3.32
N SER A 43 -22.86 5.97 3.75
CA SER A 43 -24.01 5.07 3.63
C SER A 43 -23.92 3.98 4.69
N VAL A 44 -25.01 3.26 4.91
CA VAL A 44 -25.04 2.06 5.75
C VAL A 44 -25.44 0.87 4.90
N ARG A 45 -24.76 -0.26 5.07
CA ARG A 45 -25.29 -1.56 4.65
C ARG A 45 -25.68 -2.33 5.90
N ALA A 46 -26.93 -2.78 5.98
CA ALA A 46 -27.43 -3.52 7.14
C ALA A 46 -28.33 -4.71 6.75
N ALA A 47 -28.37 -5.71 7.62
CA ALA A 47 -29.31 -6.83 7.62
C ALA A 47 -29.79 -7.06 9.06
N GLY A 48 -31.10 -6.91 9.29
CA GLY A 48 -31.65 -6.87 10.63
C GLY A 48 -31.01 -5.75 11.45
N ASP A 49 -30.46 -6.11 12.61
CA ASP A 49 -29.81 -5.19 13.54
C ASP A 49 -28.30 -5.06 13.36
N SER A 50 -27.69 -5.73 12.38
CA SER A 50 -26.24 -5.66 12.16
C SER A 50 -25.90 -4.96 10.85
N GLY A 51 -24.78 -4.26 10.81
CA GLY A 51 -24.38 -3.52 9.63
C GLY A 51 -23.00 -2.91 9.66
N PHE A 52 -22.67 -2.22 8.57
CA PHE A 52 -21.46 -1.45 8.40
C PHE A 52 -21.79 -0.07 7.86
N LEU A 53 -21.24 0.96 8.49
CA LEU A 53 -21.25 2.33 8.03
C LEU A 53 -20.00 2.57 7.16
N PHE A 54 -20.20 3.08 5.96
CA PHE A 54 -19.16 3.42 5.00
C PHE A 54 -19.07 4.93 4.88
N PHE A 55 -17.88 5.50 5.08
CA PHE A 55 -17.66 6.94 4.99
C PHE A 55 -16.54 7.25 3.99
N ASN A 56 -16.69 8.34 3.24
CA ASN A 56 -15.72 8.84 2.29
C ASN A 56 -15.70 10.38 2.24
N ASN A 57 -14.57 10.98 2.61
CA ASN A 57 -14.28 12.40 2.46
C ASN A 57 -13.12 12.64 1.47
N HIS A 58 -13.08 11.83 0.42
CA HIS A 58 -12.12 11.94 -0.69
C HIS A 58 -12.86 12.06 -2.03
N VAL A 59 -12.46 13.06 -2.81
CA VAL A 59 -12.81 13.17 -4.23
C VAL A 59 -11.50 13.34 -5.00
N ARG A 60 -11.31 12.53 -6.04
CA ARG A 60 -10.08 12.54 -6.83
C ARG A 60 -9.82 13.95 -7.36
N GLN A 61 -8.62 14.48 -7.13
CA GLN A 61 -8.16 15.83 -7.53
C GLN A 61 -8.81 17.02 -6.81
N TYR A 62 -9.73 16.82 -5.88
CA TYR A 62 -10.39 17.91 -5.15
C TYR A 62 -10.22 17.75 -3.64
N PRO A 63 -9.71 18.78 -2.93
CA PRO A 63 -9.73 18.75 -1.48
C PRO A 63 -11.18 18.85 -0.99
N MET A 64 -11.50 18.03 0.01
CA MET A 64 -12.75 18.11 0.76
C MET A 64 -12.51 18.86 2.07
N PRO A 65 -13.49 19.63 2.59
CA PRO A 65 -13.39 20.23 3.91
C PRO A 65 -13.38 19.16 5.01
N THR A 66 -12.79 19.48 6.15
CA THR A 66 -13.00 18.71 7.38
C THR A 66 -14.49 18.73 7.72
N GLN A 67 -15.05 17.55 7.97
CA GLN A 67 -16.43 17.40 8.41
C GLN A 67 -16.43 17.55 9.93
N ALA A 68 -16.89 18.69 10.44
CA ALA A 68 -16.80 19.03 11.86
C ALA A 68 -17.99 18.49 12.66
N GLY A 69 -17.75 18.06 13.91
CA GLY A 69 -18.80 17.66 14.84
C GLY A 69 -19.67 16.51 14.36
N VAL A 70 -19.09 15.57 13.62
CA VAL A 70 -19.81 14.43 13.03
C VAL A 70 -20.23 13.46 14.11
N ARG A 71 -21.52 13.13 14.10
CA ARG A 71 -22.12 12.04 14.85
C ARG A 71 -23.21 11.43 13.99
N PHE A 72 -23.22 10.11 13.90
CA PHE A 72 -24.17 9.36 13.09
C PHE A 72 -25.28 8.80 13.98
N GLU A 73 -26.49 8.81 13.44
CA GLU A 73 -27.62 8.09 13.98
C GLU A 73 -28.10 7.07 12.95
N VAL A 74 -28.12 5.80 13.33
CA VAL A 74 -28.54 4.69 12.47
C VAL A 74 -29.74 3.99 13.09
N GLN A 75 -30.89 4.10 12.43
CA GLN A 75 -32.14 3.48 12.84
C GLN A 75 -32.19 2.03 12.33
N LEU A 76 -32.28 1.08 13.26
CA LEU A 76 -32.37 -0.36 12.99
C LEU A 76 -33.65 -0.92 13.64
N PRO A 77 -34.15 -2.10 13.20
CA PRO A 77 -35.38 -2.69 13.77
C PRO A 77 -35.39 -2.81 15.29
N GLY A 78 -34.27 -3.21 15.90
CA GLY A 78 -34.06 -3.37 17.34
C GLY A 78 -33.66 -2.10 18.07
N GLY A 79 -33.66 -0.95 17.39
CA GLY A 79 -33.45 0.37 17.96
C GLY A 79 -32.32 1.17 17.33
N THR A 80 -32.21 2.42 17.75
CA THR A 80 -31.24 3.37 17.21
C THR A 80 -29.84 3.16 17.79
N VAL A 81 -28.84 3.17 16.92
CA VAL A 81 -27.41 3.22 17.28
C VAL A 81 -26.86 4.60 16.93
N THR A 82 -26.38 5.30 17.96
CA THR A 82 -25.68 6.59 17.81
C THR A 82 -24.19 6.37 18.03
N LEU A 83 -23.37 6.84 17.09
CA LEU A 83 -21.91 6.69 17.11
C LEU A 83 -21.22 7.91 16.47
N PRO A 84 -20.09 8.40 16.99
CA PRO A 84 -19.44 7.99 18.24
C PRO A 84 -20.22 8.43 19.49
N SER A 85 -19.67 8.11 20.67
CA SER A 85 -20.22 8.56 21.96
C SER A 85 -20.26 10.10 22.07
N GLN A 86 -19.26 10.77 21.47
CA GLN A 86 -19.14 12.22 21.33
C GLN A 86 -18.95 12.61 19.85
N PRO A 87 -19.34 13.82 19.42
CA PRO A 87 -19.05 14.31 18.07
C PRO A 87 -17.55 14.33 17.78
N VAL A 88 -17.17 14.02 16.53
CA VAL A 88 -15.76 14.00 16.08
C VAL A 88 -15.57 14.73 14.77
N ASP A 89 -14.37 15.25 14.55
CA ASP A 89 -13.99 15.87 13.29
C ASP A 89 -13.36 14.82 12.37
N ILE A 90 -13.78 14.79 11.10
CA ILE A 90 -13.26 13.85 10.10
C ILE A 90 -12.53 14.63 8.99
N PRO A 91 -11.20 14.43 8.81
CA PRO A 91 -10.39 15.27 7.93
C PRO A 91 -10.60 14.97 6.44
N ASN A 92 -10.09 15.86 5.58
CA ASN A 92 -9.94 15.63 4.14
C ASN A 92 -9.25 14.28 3.86
N GLY A 93 -9.73 13.55 2.85
CA GLY A 93 -9.13 12.31 2.39
C GLY A 93 -9.42 11.09 3.28
N ALA A 94 -10.15 11.25 4.39
CA ALA A 94 -10.54 10.14 5.26
C ALA A 94 -11.57 9.24 4.57
N TYR A 95 -11.39 7.93 4.69
CA TYR A 95 -12.38 6.93 4.31
C TYR A 95 -12.22 5.73 5.23
N PHE A 96 -13.33 5.12 5.62
CA PHE A 96 -13.33 4.01 6.58
C PHE A 96 -14.64 3.23 6.56
N VAL A 97 -14.61 2.06 7.21
CA VAL A 97 -15.78 1.24 7.50
C VAL A 97 -15.90 1.09 9.02
N TRP A 98 -17.03 1.47 9.61
CA TRP A 98 -17.31 1.26 11.03
C TRP A 98 -18.41 0.22 11.23
N PRO A 99 -18.22 -0.78 12.11
CA PRO A 99 -19.21 -1.82 12.34
C PRO A 99 -20.30 -1.34 13.29
N ILE A 100 -21.51 -1.87 13.10
CA ILE A 100 -22.68 -1.65 13.94
C ILE A 100 -23.24 -3.01 14.34
N ASN A 101 -23.39 -3.24 15.65
CA ASN A 101 -23.87 -4.49 16.25
C ASN A 101 -23.18 -5.74 15.66
N LEU A 102 -21.85 -5.70 15.56
CA LEU A 102 -21.04 -6.79 15.03
C LEU A 102 -20.87 -7.87 16.11
N ASP A 103 -21.06 -9.13 15.73
CA ASP A 103 -20.74 -10.26 16.60
C ASP A 103 -19.23 -10.58 16.51
N LEU A 104 -18.55 -10.51 17.64
CA LEU A 104 -17.14 -10.87 17.80
C LEU A 104 -17.07 -12.23 18.49
N ASP A 105 -17.53 -13.27 17.79
CA ASP A 105 -17.57 -14.65 18.26
C ASP A 105 -18.32 -14.82 19.60
N GLY A 106 -19.55 -14.31 19.65
CA GLY A 106 -20.41 -14.35 20.84
C GLY A 106 -20.32 -13.10 21.73
N VAL A 107 -19.42 -12.17 21.42
CA VAL A 107 -19.35 -10.85 22.07
C VAL A 107 -19.99 -9.81 21.16
N LYS A 108 -21.17 -9.31 21.55
CA LYS A 108 -21.87 -8.26 20.80
C LYS A 108 -21.16 -6.91 20.94
N LEU A 109 -20.56 -6.42 19.85
CA LEU A 109 -20.02 -5.07 19.73
C LEU A 109 -21.07 -4.13 19.16
N ARG A 110 -21.64 -3.23 19.98
CA ARG A 110 -22.69 -2.29 19.55
C ARG A 110 -22.22 -1.35 18.44
N TYR A 111 -21.00 -0.81 18.57
CA TYR A 111 -20.28 -0.13 17.49
C TYR A 111 -18.79 -0.07 17.80
N ALA A 112 -17.98 0.21 16.79
CA ALA A 112 -16.63 0.72 16.99
C ALA A 112 -16.31 1.88 16.04
N THR A 113 -15.51 2.85 16.49
CA THR A 113 -14.92 3.89 15.63
C THR A 113 -13.55 3.49 15.08
N ALA A 114 -13.37 2.19 14.88
CA ALA A 114 -12.20 1.57 14.30
C ALA A 114 -12.62 0.61 13.19
N GLN A 115 -11.81 0.50 12.15
CA GLN A 115 -12.11 -0.32 10.99
C GLN A 115 -11.80 -1.80 11.27
N PRO A 116 -12.76 -2.73 11.17
CA PRO A 116 -12.47 -4.16 11.22
C PRO A 116 -11.61 -4.55 10.01
N VAL A 117 -10.53 -5.27 10.26
CA VAL A 117 -9.56 -5.67 9.22
C VAL A 117 -9.62 -7.16 8.99
N THR A 118 -9.44 -7.97 10.04
CA THR A 118 -9.42 -9.43 9.91
C THR A 118 -9.71 -10.12 11.24
N ARG A 119 -9.86 -11.44 11.23
CA ARG A 119 -9.98 -12.30 12.40
C ARG A 119 -8.95 -13.43 12.32
N VAL A 120 -8.26 -13.70 13.44
CA VAL A 120 -7.28 -14.79 13.55
C VAL A 120 -7.60 -15.67 14.76
N ASP A 121 -7.55 -16.97 14.54
CA ASP A 121 -7.53 -17.97 15.60
C ASP A 121 -6.10 -18.15 16.11
N ALA A 122 -5.83 -17.70 17.33
CA ALA A 122 -4.53 -17.72 17.97
C ALA A 122 -4.32 -18.92 18.91
N GLY A 123 -5.05 -20.03 18.72
CA GLY A 123 -4.90 -21.24 19.52
C GLY A 123 -5.13 -20.95 21.01
N ALA A 124 -4.10 -21.18 21.83
CA ALA A 124 -4.14 -20.96 23.28
C ALA A 124 -4.44 -19.49 23.67
N GLN A 125 -4.12 -18.53 22.82
CA GLN A 125 -4.41 -17.10 23.06
C GLN A 125 -5.86 -16.70 22.69
N GLY A 126 -6.63 -17.65 22.15
CA GLY A 126 -8.03 -17.45 21.79
C GLY A 126 -8.25 -16.86 20.38
N ILE A 127 -9.43 -16.30 20.16
CA ILE A 127 -9.85 -15.60 18.97
C ILE A 127 -9.45 -14.13 19.08
N VAL A 128 -8.81 -13.60 18.03
CA VAL A 128 -8.36 -12.22 17.95
C VAL A 128 -9.01 -11.54 16.75
N HIS A 129 -9.78 -10.49 17.00
CA HIS A 129 -10.25 -9.58 15.95
C HIS A 129 -9.28 -8.42 15.80
N VAL A 130 -8.86 -8.16 14.57
CA VAL A 130 -7.92 -7.09 14.24
C VAL A 130 -8.69 -5.91 13.71
N PHE A 131 -8.44 -4.75 14.31
CA PHE A 131 -9.03 -3.47 13.95
C PHE A 131 -7.92 -2.47 13.61
N ALA A 132 -8.25 -1.44 12.83
CA ALA A 132 -7.37 -0.32 12.54
C ALA A 132 -7.96 1.00 13.04
N THR A 133 -7.12 1.88 13.56
CA THR A 133 -7.54 3.23 13.97
C THR A 133 -8.02 4.04 12.77
N THR A 134 -9.01 4.89 13.00
CA THR A 134 -9.40 5.93 12.06
C THR A 134 -8.60 7.19 12.37
N ALA A 135 -8.01 7.84 11.35
CA ALA A 135 -7.17 9.02 11.55
C ALA A 135 -7.94 10.14 12.29
N ASN A 136 -7.32 10.71 13.33
CA ASN A 136 -7.86 11.78 14.18
C ASN A 136 -9.15 11.43 14.94
N VAL A 137 -9.52 10.15 15.03
CA VAL A 137 -10.70 9.70 15.79
C VAL A 137 -10.26 8.72 16.87
N SER A 138 -10.68 8.96 18.12
CA SER A 138 -10.46 8.02 19.22
C SER A 138 -11.16 6.70 18.93
N ALA A 139 -10.47 5.57 19.13
CA ALA A 139 -11.00 4.24 18.86
C ALA A 139 -11.88 3.75 20.02
N GLU A 140 -13.17 4.07 19.96
CA GLU A 140 -14.20 3.62 20.88
C GLU A 140 -14.70 2.23 20.48
N PHE A 141 -14.91 1.37 21.48
CA PHE A 141 -15.54 0.07 21.37
C PHE A 141 -16.70 0.02 22.37
N ALA A 142 -17.92 0.09 21.87
CA ALA A 142 -19.13 0.01 22.68
C ALA A 142 -19.52 -1.45 22.90
N LEU A 143 -19.09 -2.00 24.03
CA LEU A 143 -19.34 -3.37 24.47
C LEU A 143 -20.58 -3.43 25.38
N PRO A 144 -21.08 -4.64 25.73
CA PRO A 144 -22.28 -4.77 26.55
C PRO A 144 -22.15 -4.13 27.95
N ASP A 145 -20.94 -4.01 28.47
CA ASP A 145 -20.63 -3.44 29.78
C ASP A 145 -20.22 -1.96 29.74
N GLY A 146 -20.17 -1.34 28.54
CA GLY A 146 -19.87 0.08 28.38
C GLY A 146 -18.99 0.39 27.17
N VAL A 147 -18.67 1.69 27.01
CA VAL A 147 -17.78 2.16 25.95
C VAL A 147 -16.35 2.19 26.48
N ARG A 148 -15.43 1.56 25.75
CA ARG A 148 -13.99 1.55 26.05
C ARG A 148 -13.21 2.23 24.93
N ALA A 149 -12.31 3.14 25.29
CA ALA A 149 -11.35 3.69 24.34
C ALA A 149 -10.09 2.82 24.32
N LEU A 150 -9.73 2.26 23.17
CA LEU A 150 -8.54 1.43 23.00
C LEU A 150 -7.41 2.22 22.33
N LYS A 151 -6.17 1.82 22.62
CA LYS A 151 -4.95 2.38 21.99
C LYS A 151 -4.18 1.27 21.27
N PRO A 152 -3.54 1.53 20.11
CA PRO A 152 -2.84 0.50 19.33
C PRO A 152 -1.71 -0.23 20.07
N GLU A 153 -1.01 0.46 20.96
CA GLU A 153 0.16 -0.06 21.67
C GLU A 153 -0.19 -1.01 22.83
N ALA A 154 -1.47 -1.21 23.12
CA ALA A 154 -1.92 -1.94 24.29
C ALA A 154 -1.87 -3.48 24.14
N GLY A 155 -1.37 -4.01 23.01
CA GLY A 155 -1.34 -5.45 22.74
C GLY A 155 -2.75 -6.04 22.57
N LEU A 156 -2.94 -7.30 22.97
CA LEU A 156 -4.27 -7.94 22.93
C LEU A 156 -5.17 -7.39 24.05
N GLN A 157 -6.28 -6.77 23.65
CA GLN A 157 -7.26 -6.17 24.55
C GLN A 157 -8.44 -7.12 24.74
N ARG A 158 -8.70 -7.53 25.98
CA ARG A 158 -9.81 -8.42 26.30
C ARG A 158 -11.14 -7.67 26.23
N ILE A 159 -12.04 -8.11 25.35
CA ILE A 159 -13.35 -7.45 25.12
C ILE A 159 -14.56 -8.18 25.73
N GLY A 160 -14.32 -9.22 26.53
CA GLY A 160 -15.38 -9.98 27.22
C GLY A 160 -15.68 -11.33 26.57
N GLY A 161 -16.60 -12.07 27.19
CA GLY A 161 -17.10 -13.38 26.73
C GLY A 161 -16.06 -14.49 26.63
N THR A 162 -16.54 -15.68 26.27
CA THR A 162 -15.71 -16.75 25.70
C THR A 162 -16.44 -17.36 24.52
N ALA A 163 -15.78 -17.45 23.37
CA ALA A 163 -16.29 -18.18 22.22
C ALA A 163 -16.01 -19.67 22.43
N ASN A 164 -17.03 -20.47 22.77
CA ASN A 164 -16.84 -21.90 23.09
C ASN A 164 -15.75 -22.14 24.15
N GLY A 165 -15.74 -21.34 25.22
CA GLY A 165 -14.73 -21.42 26.29
C GLY A 165 -13.38 -20.78 25.95
N ARG A 166 -13.21 -20.23 24.73
CA ARG A 166 -11.98 -19.59 24.29
C ARG A 166 -12.01 -18.10 24.45
N ALA A 167 -10.83 -17.55 24.66
CA ALA A 167 -10.64 -16.13 24.80
C ALA A 167 -11.07 -15.33 23.54
N VAL A 168 -11.81 -14.21 23.67
CA VAL A 168 -12.01 -13.23 22.58
C VAL A 168 -11.28 -11.93 22.92
N SER A 169 -10.45 -11.43 21.99
CA SER A 169 -9.66 -10.22 22.16
C SER A 169 -9.66 -9.35 20.90
N VAL A 170 -9.34 -8.06 21.06
CA VAL A 170 -9.09 -7.12 19.96
C VAL A 170 -7.61 -6.79 19.91
N LEU A 171 -7.04 -6.80 18.70
CA LEU A 171 -5.76 -6.17 18.39
C LEU A 171 -6.02 -4.91 17.57
N LEU A 172 -5.77 -3.74 18.15
CA LEU A 172 -5.93 -2.46 17.45
C LEU A 172 -4.60 -2.06 16.82
N LEU A 173 -4.61 -1.74 15.52
CA LEU A 173 -3.42 -1.36 14.76
C LEU A 173 -3.40 0.13 14.47
N ALA A 174 -2.22 0.73 14.62
CA ALA A 174 -1.90 2.05 14.10
C ALA A 174 -1.75 1.99 12.57
N PRO A 175 -1.85 3.15 11.86
CA PRO A 175 -1.73 3.19 10.40
C PRO A 175 -0.45 2.56 9.84
N GLU A 176 0.67 2.75 10.53
CA GLU A 176 1.99 2.23 10.11
C GLU A 176 2.04 0.70 10.22
N GLN A 177 1.46 0.14 11.29
CA GLN A 177 1.34 -1.31 11.46
C GLN A 177 0.40 -1.91 10.41
N LEU A 178 -0.69 -1.20 10.06
CA LEU A 178 -1.61 -1.65 9.03
C LEU A 178 -0.96 -1.69 7.65
N ASP A 179 -0.11 -0.72 7.31
CA ASP A 179 0.62 -0.68 6.04
C ASP A 179 1.60 -1.86 5.89
N GLN A 180 2.14 -2.34 7.01
CA GLN A 180 3.03 -3.50 7.08
C GLN A 180 2.30 -4.85 7.17
N LEU A 181 1.01 -4.86 7.50
CA LEU A 181 0.26 -6.08 7.79
C LEU A 181 0.09 -6.95 6.54
N ASN A 182 0.41 -8.23 6.67
CA ASN A 182 0.04 -9.30 5.77
C ASN A 182 -0.69 -10.40 6.55
N VAL A 183 -1.70 -11.03 5.96
CA VAL A 183 -2.45 -12.12 6.58
C VAL A 183 -2.22 -13.37 5.75
N LEU A 184 -1.43 -14.31 6.28
CA LEU A 184 -0.88 -15.44 5.54
C LEU A 184 -1.27 -16.76 6.21
N GLU A 185 -1.58 -17.78 5.41
CA GLU A 185 -1.74 -19.15 5.88
C GLU A 185 -0.38 -19.86 5.83
N ILE A 186 0.19 -20.20 7.00
CA ILE A 186 1.49 -20.89 7.07
C ILE A 186 1.57 -21.82 8.28
N ALA A 187 2.18 -22.99 8.08
CA ALA A 187 2.24 -24.06 9.08
C ALA A 187 0.84 -24.46 9.60
N GLY A 188 -0.13 -24.55 8.68
CA GLY A 188 -1.51 -24.95 8.99
C GLY A 188 -2.33 -23.92 9.77
N GLN A 189 -1.85 -22.68 9.90
CA GLN A 189 -2.54 -21.64 10.66
C GLN A 189 -2.47 -20.28 9.96
N ARG A 190 -3.55 -19.50 10.12
CA ARG A 190 -3.63 -18.11 9.69
C ARG A 190 -2.84 -17.21 10.63
N ARG A 191 -1.95 -16.38 10.11
CA ARG A 191 -1.06 -15.50 10.87
C ARG A 191 -1.06 -14.08 10.35
N LEU A 192 -0.94 -13.13 11.25
CA LEU A 192 -0.54 -11.75 10.99
C LEU A 192 0.98 -11.71 10.83
N VAL A 193 1.46 -11.13 9.74
CA VAL A 193 2.88 -10.94 9.42
C VAL A 193 3.11 -9.48 9.07
N PHE A 194 3.76 -8.75 9.96
CA PHE A 194 4.11 -7.35 9.78
C PHE A 194 5.51 -7.24 9.16
N SER A 195 5.61 -6.61 7.99
CA SER A 195 6.89 -6.38 7.31
C SER A 195 6.81 -5.17 6.39
N GLU A 196 7.90 -4.41 6.31
CA GLU A 196 8.13 -3.40 5.28
C GLU A 196 8.59 -4.01 3.94
N GLN A 197 9.04 -5.27 3.99
CA GLN A 197 9.46 -6.04 2.83
C GLN A 197 8.28 -6.80 2.20
N GLN A 198 8.49 -7.32 1.00
CA GLN A 198 7.51 -8.19 0.37
C GLN A 198 7.50 -9.53 1.10
N VAL A 199 6.31 -10.01 1.50
CA VAL A 199 6.14 -11.28 2.18
C VAL A 199 5.02 -12.10 1.56
N TRP A 200 5.25 -13.41 1.42
CA TRP A 200 4.25 -14.37 0.94
C TRP A 200 4.61 -15.77 1.37
N VAL A 201 3.73 -16.74 1.10
CA VAL A 201 3.98 -18.16 1.35
C VAL A 201 4.19 -18.87 0.02
N ALA A 202 5.27 -19.64 -0.09
CA ALA A 202 5.55 -20.51 -1.23
C ALA A 202 6.27 -21.77 -0.73
N ASP A 203 5.87 -22.94 -1.24
CA ASP A 203 6.40 -24.25 -0.86
C ASP A 203 6.37 -24.51 0.66
N GLY A 204 5.29 -24.05 1.32
CA GLY A 204 5.12 -24.15 2.77
C GLY A 204 6.04 -23.25 3.61
N LYS A 205 6.83 -22.38 2.98
CA LYS A 205 7.81 -21.49 3.62
C LYS A 205 7.37 -20.04 3.55
N LEU A 206 7.74 -19.27 4.57
CA LEU A 206 7.58 -17.82 4.56
C LEU A 206 8.69 -17.21 3.72
N GLN A 207 8.33 -16.53 2.64
CA GLN A 207 9.26 -15.81 1.78
C GLN A 207 9.32 -14.36 2.23
N LEU A 208 10.52 -13.82 2.43
CA LEU A 208 10.75 -12.38 2.58
C LEU A 208 11.65 -11.93 1.44
N ARG A 209 11.28 -10.83 0.76
CA ARG A 209 12.06 -10.25 -0.34
C ARG A 209 12.24 -8.75 -0.16
N ALA A 210 13.49 -8.31 -0.29
CA ALA A 210 13.91 -6.93 -0.16
C ALA A 210 14.72 -6.48 -1.37
N ILE A 211 14.65 -5.17 -1.64
CA ILE A 211 15.48 -4.49 -2.63
C ILE A 211 16.55 -3.68 -1.90
N GLY A 212 17.80 -3.78 -2.34
CA GLY A 212 18.93 -3.05 -1.78
C GLY A 212 19.49 -3.65 -0.48
N PRO A 213 20.25 -2.87 0.29
CA PRO A 213 21.09 -3.40 1.36
C PRO A 213 20.38 -3.64 2.70
N GLN A 214 19.11 -3.29 2.77
CA GLN A 214 18.32 -3.34 4.00
C GLN A 214 18.19 -4.77 4.58
N PRO A 215 18.06 -4.90 5.91
CA PRO A 215 17.74 -6.17 6.54
C PRO A 215 16.35 -6.65 6.11
N LEU A 216 16.15 -7.97 6.14
CA LEU A 216 14.85 -8.60 5.94
C LEU A 216 14.23 -8.84 7.32
N ARG A 217 13.05 -8.25 7.58
CA ARG A 217 12.38 -8.29 8.88
C ARG A 217 10.93 -8.72 8.73
N ALA A 218 10.48 -9.55 9.65
CA ALA A 218 9.06 -9.82 9.85
C ALA A 218 8.75 -9.95 11.34
N ALA A 219 7.60 -9.42 11.76
CA ALA A 219 7.04 -9.69 13.09
C ALA A 219 5.75 -10.50 12.92
N ILE A 220 5.64 -11.63 13.61
CA ILE A 220 4.61 -12.65 13.35
C ILE A 220 3.77 -12.89 14.59
N PHE A 221 2.45 -12.97 14.39
CA PHE A 221 1.49 -13.40 15.40
C PHE A 221 0.37 -14.24 14.78
N PRO A 222 -0.02 -15.39 15.36
CA PRO A 222 0.66 -16.12 16.42
C PRO A 222 2.03 -16.63 15.95
N ALA A 223 2.95 -16.90 16.89
CA ALA A 223 4.33 -17.29 16.58
C ALA A 223 4.40 -18.45 15.57
N LEU A 224 5.36 -18.36 14.64
CA LEU A 224 5.68 -19.43 13.71
C LEU A 224 6.45 -20.53 14.49
N PRO A 225 6.10 -21.82 14.33
CA PRO A 225 6.85 -22.90 14.96
C PRO A 225 8.27 -22.93 14.37
N ARG A 226 9.26 -23.26 15.21
CA ARG A 226 10.68 -23.54 14.88
C ARG A 226 11.21 -22.88 13.59
N PRO A 227 11.13 -21.54 13.45
CA PRO A 227 11.48 -20.87 12.21
C PRO A 227 12.98 -20.98 11.99
N HIS A 228 13.38 -21.45 10.80
CA HIS A 228 14.79 -21.60 10.46
C HIS A 228 15.10 -21.21 9.01
N ALA A 229 16.21 -20.49 8.86
CA ALA A 229 16.87 -20.17 7.60
C ALA A 229 18.33 -19.77 7.89
N ALA A 230 19.20 -19.77 6.88
CA ALA A 230 20.59 -19.35 7.05
C ALA A 230 20.67 -17.89 7.51
N GLY A 231 21.37 -17.65 8.62
CA GLY A 231 21.55 -16.30 9.19
C GLY A 231 20.30 -15.69 9.84
N LEU A 232 19.24 -16.48 10.04
CA LEU A 232 18.02 -16.03 10.70
C LEU A 232 18.24 -15.84 12.21
N LYS A 233 17.92 -14.66 12.70
CA LYS A 233 17.79 -14.36 14.13
C LYS A 233 16.31 -14.36 14.48
N VAL A 234 15.97 -15.02 15.58
CA VAL A 234 14.61 -15.12 16.10
C VAL A 234 14.62 -14.52 17.49
N SER A 235 13.71 -13.59 17.76
CA SER A 235 13.52 -13.00 19.09
C SER A 235 12.03 -12.83 19.39
N GLN A 236 11.70 -12.58 20.65
CA GLN A 236 10.35 -12.26 21.08
C GLN A 236 10.27 -10.80 21.50
N ASP A 237 9.19 -10.14 21.11
CA ASP A 237 8.86 -8.77 21.50
C ASP A 237 7.38 -8.69 21.87
N GLY A 238 7.08 -8.81 23.16
CA GLY A 238 5.73 -8.92 23.66
C GLY A 238 4.95 -10.05 22.98
N LEU A 239 3.94 -9.68 22.20
CA LEU A 239 3.08 -10.60 21.46
C LEU A 239 3.74 -11.19 20.19
N LEU A 240 4.72 -10.47 19.64
CA LEU A 240 5.22 -10.70 18.29
C LEU A 240 6.52 -11.49 18.31
N GLN A 241 6.58 -12.59 17.55
CA GLN A 241 7.83 -13.25 17.22
C GLN A 241 8.52 -12.48 16.08
N ARG A 242 9.73 -11.95 16.34
CA ARG A 242 10.51 -11.21 15.37
C ARG A 242 11.50 -12.12 14.66
N LEU A 243 11.51 -12.02 13.34
CA LEU A 243 12.40 -12.70 12.41
C LEU A 243 13.26 -11.65 11.72
N GLU A 244 14.59 -11.78 11.80
CA GLU A 244 15.52 -10.87 11.14
C GLU A 244 16.63 -11.64 10.42
N VAL A 245 16.91 -11.26 9.17
CA VAL A 245 18.13 -11.62 8.45
C VAL A 245 18.87 -10.33 8.12
N ALA A 246 20.17 -10.31 8.44
CA ALA A 246 21.00 -9.12 8.29
C ALA A 246 20.98 -8.54 6.87
N GLY A 247 21.20 -7.24 6.77
CA GLY A 247 21.41 -6.53 5.51
C GLY A 247 22.62 -7.06 4.74
N ASP A 248 22.74 -6.66 3.47
CA ASP A 248 23.93 -6.89 2.65
C ASP A 248 24.29 -5.62 1.88
N ASN A 249 25.37 -4.98 2.30
CA ASN A 249 25.81 -3.71 1.73
C ASN A 249 26.48 -3.86 0.35
N ALA A 250 26.66 -5.08 -0.16
CA ALA A 250 27.26 -5.31 -1.46
C ALA A 250 26.31 -4.91 -2.60
N GLN A 251 26.38 -3.64 -3.02
CA GLN A 251 25.69 -3.13 -4.20
C GLN A 251 26.66 -3.03 -5.38
N PRO A 252 26.32 -3.57 -6.57
CA PRO A 252 27.16 -3.46 -7.74
C PRO A 252 27.24 -2.00 -8.21
N THR A 253 28.44 -1.57 -8.62
CA THR A 253 28.65 -0.23 -9.17
C THR A 253 28.18 -0.18 -10.62
N LEU A 254 27.44 0.88 -10.97
CA LEU A 254 27.05 1.22 -12.34
C LEU A 254 27.95 2.36 -12.82
N HIS A 255 28.55 2.23 -14.00
CA HIS A 255 29.24 3.35 -14.64
C HIS A 255 28.29 4.05 -15.60
N ILE A 256 28.26 5.39 -15.52
CA ILE A 256 27.32 6.22 -16.29
C ILE A 256 28.14 7.24 -17.07
N ALA A 257 27.89 7.34 -18.38
CA ALA A 257 28.48 8.36 -19.24
C ALA A 257 27.40 9.06 -20.06
N VAL A 258 27.46 10.39 -20.15
CA VAL A 258 26.59 11.15 -21.04
C VAL A 258 27.06 10.90 -22.48
N VAL A 259 26.14 10.49 -23.35
CA VAL A 259 26.41 10.24 -24.77
C VAL A 259 25.94 11.42 -25.62
N ARG A 260 24.75 11.94 -25.33
CA ARG A 260 24.16 13.07 -26.07
C ARG A 260 23.32 13.93 -25.14
N LYS A 261 23.47 15.25 -25.20
CA LYS A 261 22.57 16.19 -24.54
C LYS A 261 21.19 16.21 -25.22
N ALA A 262 20.17 16.63 -24.49
CA ALA A 262 18.83 16.79 -25.05
C ALA A 262 18.80 17.86 -26.15
N GLY A 263 18.03 17.60 -27.19
CA GLY A 263 17.59 18.61 -28.16
C GLY A 263 16.18 19.11 -27.83
N ASN A 264 15.54 19.77 -28.79
CA ASN A 264 14.16 20.23 -28.67
C ASN A 264 13.19 19.16 -29.17
N ALA A 265 12.34 18.63 -28.29
CA ALA A 265 11.24 17.75 -28.69
C ALA A 265 10.13 18.53 -29.42
N PRO A 266 9.53 17.93 -30.48
CA PRO A 266 8.41 18.53 -31.18
C PRO A 266 7.18 18.64 -30.27
N PRO A 267 6.21 19.52 -30.60
CA PRO A 267 4.94 19.60 -29.88
C PRO A 267 4.21 18.24 -29.83
N ILE A 268 3.56 17.95 -28.70
CA ILE A 268 2.76 16.73 -28.54
C ILE A 268 1.48 16.87 -29.36
N LEU A 269 1.26 15.90 -30.24
CA LEU A 269 0.05 15.84 -31.05
C LEU A 269 -1.16 15.49 -30.18
N LYS A 270 -2.32 16.05 -30.53
CA LYS A 270 -3.62 15.66 -29.96
C LYS A 270 -4.44 14.94 -31.00
N GLY A 271 -5.12 13.86 -30.62
CA GLY A 271 -5.85 13.02 -31.56
C GLY A 271 -6.93 12.17 -30.92
N GLY A 272 -7.62 11.39 -31.76
CA GLY A 272 -8.73 10.53 -31.38
C GLY A 272 -9.99 11.28 -30.94
N LEU A 273 -11.04 10.52 -30.59
CA LEU A 273 -12.34 11.07 -30.16
C LEU A 273 -12.22 11.89 -28.87
N ALA A 274 -11.28 11.53 -27.99
CA ALA A 274 -11.03 12.22 -26.74
C ALA A 274 -10.16 13.49 -26.88
N LYS A 275 -9.63 13.81 -28.07
CA LYS A 275 -8.68 14.91 -28.30
C LYS A 275 -7.49 14.88 -27.31
N ALA A 276 -7.04 13.68 -26.95
CA ALA A 276 -6.03 13.44 -25.94
C ALA A 276 -4.62 13.49 -26.54
N ALA A 277 -3.60 13.61 -25.68
CA ALA A 277 -2.20 13.49 -26.07
C ALA A 277 -1.95 12.15 -26.77
N VAL A 278 -1.27 12.19 -27.90
CA VAL A 278 -0.87 11.00 -28.67
C VAL A 278 0.58 10.65 -28.33
N GLN A 279 0.89 9.35 -28.31
CA GLN A 279 2.26 8.86 -28.14
C GLN A 279 3.19 9.52 -29.17
N PRO A 280 4.37 10.05 -28.76
CA PRO A 280 5.35 10.59 -29.68
C PRO A 280 5.80 9.55 -30.73
N VAL A 281 5.92 9.98 -31.99
CA VAL A 281 6.46 9.14 -33.07
C VAL A 281 7.91 8.77 -32.81
N PRO A 282 8.41 7.62 -33.31
CA PRO A 282 9.80 7.18 -33.06
C PRO A 282 10.86 8.23 -33.37
N GLU A 283 10.68 9.02 -34.43
CA GLU A 283 11.60 10.08 -34.87
C GLU A 283 11.75 11.20 -33.83
N ALA A 284 10.78 11.40 -32.94
CA ALA A 284 10.89 12.38 -31.86
C ALA A 284 12.07 12.08 -30.92
N PHE A 285 12.48 10.81 -30.79
CA PHE A 285 13.64 10.43 -29.98
C PHE A 285 14.98 10.88 -30.58
N ALA A 286 15.01 11.45 -31.79
CA ALA A 286 16.17 12.17 -32.29
C ALA A 286 16.61 13.31 -31.36
N SER A 287 15.68 13.91 -30.59
CA SER A 287 15.97 14.96 -29.60
C SER A 287 16.24 14.44 -28.19
N ALA A 288 16.17 13.13 -27.94
CA ALA A 288 16.36 12.58 -26.60
C ALA A 288 17.78 12.84 -26.07
N ALA A 289 17.88 13.17 -24.78
CA ALA A 289 19.14 13.04 -24.05
C ALA A 289 19.47 11.55 -23.92
N THR A 290 20.75 11.18 -24.02
CA THR A 290 21.16 9.78 -23.97
C THR A 290 22.36 9.56 -23.06
N TRP A 291 22.34 8.43 -22.37
CA TRP A 291 23.39 7.98 -21.47
C TRP A 291 23.76 6.54 -21.79
N SER A 292 25.04 6.23 -21.65
CA SER A 292 25.59 4.89 -21.60
C SER A 292 25.64 4.45 -20.14
N LEU A 293 25.13 3.24 -19.86
CA LEU A 293 25.05 2.62 -18.55
C LEU A 293 25.80 1.29 -18.62
N THR A 294 27.04 1.26 -18.16
CA THR A 294 27.90 0.07 -18.22
C THR A 294 27.74 -0.75 -16.94
N LEU A 295 27.26 -1.98 -17.09
CA LEU A 295 27.15 -2.94 -16.00
C LEU A 295 28.55 -3.44 -15.56
N PRO A 296 28.71 -3.90 -14.31
CA PRO A 296 29.98 -4.50 -13.90
C PRO A 296 30.22 -5.85 -14.59
N ALA A 297 31.48 -6.26 -14.66
CA ALA A 297 31.86 -7.57 -15.21
C ALA A 297 31.33 -8.75 -14.39
N ARG A 298 30.99 -8.56 -13.11
CA ARG A 298 30.38 -9.59 -12.27
C ARG A 298 29.22 -9.00 -11.49
N LEU A 299 28.02 -9.51 -11.74
CA LEU A 299 26.87 -9.26 -10.89
C LEU A 299 26.94 -10.17 -9.64
N PRO A 300 26.38 -9.75 -8.49
CA PRO A 300 26.44 -10.52 -7.26
C PRO A 300 25.80 -11.92 -7.42
N PRO A 301 26.56 -13.02 -7.24
CA PRO A 301 26.07 -14.37 -7.57
C PRO A 301 24.99 -14.90 -6.63
N LYS A 302 24.83 -14.29 -5.45
CA LYS A 302 23.83 -14.66 -4.45
C LYS A 302 22.55 -13.81 -4.51
N ALA A 303 22.51 -12.81 -5.39
CA ALA A 303 21.31 -12.00 -5.56
C ALA A 303 20.24 -12.80 -6.32
N GLU A 304 18.98 -12.66 -5.91
CA GLU A 304 17.85 -13.23 -6.66
C GLU A 304 17.72 -12.53 -8.03
N ASP A 305 17.98 -11.22 -8.06
CA ASP A 305 17.99 -10.37 -9.24
C ASP A 305 18.84 -9.11 -8.94
N VAL A 306 19.14 -8.32 -9.97
CA VAL A 306 19.70 -6.97 -9.86
C VAL A 306 18.77 -6.04 -10.61
N LEU A 307 18.27 -5.01 -9.93
CA LEU A 307 17.42 -3.99 -10.53
C LEU A 307 18.29 -2.82 -11.01
N LEU A 308 18.08 -2.37 -12.25
CA LEU A 308 18.49 -1.04 -12.68
C LEU A 308 17.43 -0.04 -12.21
N GLU A 309 17.79 0.83 -11.27
CA GLU A 309 16.94 1.92 -10.81
C GLU A 309 17.37 3.24 -11.47
N LEU A 310 16.40 3.92 -12.09
CA LEU A 310 16.57 5.18 -12.79
C LEU A 310 15.65 6.24 -12.19
N ASP A 311 16.24 7.38 -11.81
CA ASP A 311 15.55 8.60 -11.42
C ASP A 311 15.79 9.63 -12.53
N PHE A 312 14.82 9.75 -13.43
CA PHE A 312 14.91 10.63 -14.59
C PHE A 312 13.75 11.62 -14.60
N VAL A 313 13.94 12.74 -15.28
CA VAL A 313 12.90 13.69 -15.64
C VAL A 313 12.84 13.79 -17.14
N GLY A 314 11.67 13.63 -17.73
CA GLY A 314 11.45 13.69 -19.16
C GLY A 314 10.01 13.31 -19.45
N ASP A 315 9.67 13.16 -20.72
CA ASP A 315 8.36 12.65 -21.14
C ASP A 315 8.38 11.11 -21.05
N ILE A 316 9.33 10.50 -21.76
CA ILE A 316 9.45 9.05 -21.88
C ILE A 316 10.92 8.64 -21.75
N GLY A 317 11.21 7.70 -20.87
CA GLY A 317 12.48 6.98 -20.78
C GLY A 317 12.44 5.67 -21.56
N ARG A 318 13.51 5.31 -22.26
CA ARG A 318 13.69 4.01 -22.91
C ARG A 318 15.08 3.45 -22.64
N VAL A 319 15.17 2.17 -22.28
CA VAL A 319 16.43 1.47 -22.06
C VAL A 319 16.62 0.40 -23.12
N PHE A 320 17.79 0.36 -23.75
CA PHE A 320 18.15 -0.62 -24.78
C PHE A 320 19.42 -1.39 -24.41
N ALA A 321 19.47 -2.66 -24.81
CA ALA A 321 20.70 -3.42 -24.96
C ALA A 321 20.95 -3.66 -26.46
N GLY A 322 21.91 -2.94 -27.03
CA GLY A 322 22.07 -2.90 -28.50
C GLY A 322 20.82 -2.33 -29.16
N THR A 323 20.16 -3.12 -30.01
CA THR A 323 18.91 -2.75 -30.71
C THR A 323 17.65 -3.22 -29.98
N THR A 324 17.77 -4.02 -28.92
CA THR A 324 16.64 -4.56 -28.18
C THR A 324 16.23 -3.60 -27.08
N MET A 325 14.98 -3.14 -27.10
CA MET A 325 14.42 -2.36 -26.00
C MET A 325 14.16 -3.31 -24.83
N LEU A 326 14.78 -3.02 -23.69
CA LEU A 326 14.57 -3.78 -22.46
C LEU A 326 13.28 -3.37 -21.78
N ASP A 327 13.05 -2.06 -21.67
CA ASP A 327 11.88 -1.49 -21.02
C ASP A 327 11.71 -0.01 -21.41
N ASP A 328 10.50 0.53 -21.22
CA ASP A 328 10.19 1.96 -21.33
C ASP A 328 9.31 2.47 -20.17
N TRP A 329 9.30 3.80 -19.95
CA TRP A 329 8.56 4.40 -18.84
C TRP A 329 8.09 5.81 -19.15
N TYR A 330 6.79 6.06 -18.98
CA TYR A 330 6.25 7.42 -18.95
C TYR A 330 6.54 8.08 -17.62
N TYR A 331 7.05 9.30 -17.64
CA TYR A 331 7.38 10.00 -16.41
C TYR A 331 6.13 10.25 -15.55
N ASN A 332 6.22 9.79 -14.31
CA ASN A 332 5.21 9.99 -13.27
C ASN A 332 5.85 10.44 -11.94
N GLY A 333 7.13 10.82 -11.97
CA GLY A 333 7.94 11.21 -10.81
C GLY A 333 8.35 10.07 -9.88
N GLN A 334 8.00 8.82 -10.18
CA GLN A 334 8.49 7.66 -9.44
C GLN A 334 9.81 7.15 -10.02
N ARG A 335 10.59 6.46 -9.20
CA ARG A 335 11.81 5.79 -9.66
C ARG A 335 11.44 4.57 -10.50
N TRP A 336 12.02 4.50 -11.69
CA TRP A 336 11.82 3.39 -12.62
C TRP A 336 12.79 2.26 -12.27
N GLN A 337 12.27 1.05 -12.04
CA GLN A 337 13.08 -0.12 -11.68
C GLN A 337 12.89 -1.24 -12.70
N ILE A 338 14.00 -1.72 -13.28
CA ILE A 338 14.03 -2.76 -14.31
C ILE A 338 14.79 -3.97 -13.78
N GLY A 339 14.15 -5.15 -13.71
CA GLY A 339 14.82 -6.40 -13.34
C GLY A 339 15.71 -6.93 -14.46
N LEU A 340 17.01 -7.10 -14.20
CA LEU A 340 17.98 -7.45 -15.24
C LEU A 340 18.11 -8.95 -15.51
N ARG A 341 17.75 -9.80 -14.54
CA ARG A 341 17.91 -11.27 -14.64
C ARG A 341 17.24 -11.86 -15.88
N GLN A 342 16.07 -11.37 -16.24
CA GLN A 342 15.27 -11.91 -17.36
C GLN A 342 15.90 -11.68 -18.74
N PHE A 343 16.85 -10.75 -18.86
CA PHE A 343 17.46 -10.39 -20.14
C PHE A 343 18.77 -11.13 -20.44
N ALA A 344 19.28 -11.95 -19.50
CA ALA A 344 20.50 -12.74 -19.66
C ALA A 344 21.70 -11.94 -20.23
N LEU A 345 21.87 -10.69 -19.76
CA LEU A 345 22.89 -9.78 -20.25
C LEU A 345 24.30 -10.32 -20.00
N LYS A 346 25.21 -10.07 -20.95
CA LYS A 346 26.62 -10.44 -20.80
C LYS A 346 27.28 -9.62 -19.67
N PRO A 347 28.26 -10.19 -18.95
CA PRO A 347 29.21 -9.45 -18.13
C PRO A 347 29.69 -8.17 -18.80
N GLY A 348 29.63 -7.02 -18.10
CA GLY A 348 30.11 -5.76 -18.66
C GLY A 348 29.22 -5.14 -19.74
N ALA A 349 27.99 -5.67 -19.95
CA ALA A 349 27.11 -5.15 -20.98
C ALA A 349 26.85 -3.64 -20.83
N GLU A 350 26.85 -2.96 -21.97
CA GLU A 350 26.50 -1.55 -22.07
C GLU A 350 25.03 -1.42 -22.44
N LEU A 351 24.29 -0.67 -21.63
CA LEU A 351 22.90 -0.31 -21.88
C LEU A 351 22.82 1.16 -22.29
N ARG A 352 21.85 1.49 -23.14
CA ARG A 352 21.59 2.87 -23.54
C ARG A 352 20.26 3.34 -22.96
N LEU A 353 20.31 4.37 -22.12
CA LEU A 353 19.13 5.12 -21.71
C LEU A 353 18.92 6.28 -22.68
N SER A 354 17.69 6.46 -23.15
CA SER A 354 17.24 7.64 -23.89
C SER A 354 16.05 8.27 -23.16
N VAL A 355 16.13 9.56 -22.86
CA VAL A 355 15.04 10.32 -22.22
C VAL A 355 14.58 11.41 -23.18
N LEU A 356 13.33 11.28 -23.65
CA LEU A 356 12.67 12.31 -24.45
C LEU A 356 12.34 13.52 -23.56
N PRO A 357 12.61 14.77 -23.98
CA PRO A 357 12.27 15.95 -23.18
C PRO A 357 10.78 16.09 -22.89
N LEU A 358 10.43 16.34 -21.62
CA LEU A 358 9.10 16.79 -21.23
C LEU A 358 8.94 18.26 -21.55
N ARG A 359 7.89 18.61 -22.28
CA ARG A 359 7.56 20.00 -22.58
C ARG A 359 6.69 20.61 -21.47
N ALA A 360 6.91 21.89 -21.16
CA ALA A 360 6.11 22.63 -20.18
C ALA A 360 4.63 22.76 -20.60
N ASP A 361 4.38 22.77 -21.91
CA ASP A 361 3.05 22.85 -22.52
C ASP A 361 2.42 21.46 -22.81
N ALA A 362 3.04 20.38 -22.32
CA ALA A 362 2.52 19.03 -22.51
C ALA A 362 1.10 18.92 -21.93
N PRO A 363 0.10 18.51 -22.72
CA PRO A 363 -1.31 18.46 -22.30
C PRO A 363 -1.60 17.16 -21.52
N ILE A 364 -0.72 16.80 -20.60
CA ILE A 364 -0.80 15.60 -19.76
C ILE A 364 -0.90 15.99 -18.29
N TYR A 365 -1.65 15.20 -17.53
CA TYR A 365 -1.71 15.38 -16.09
C TYR A 365 -0.55 14.64 -15.42
N ILE A 366 0.25 15.39 -14.67
CA ILE A 366 1.24 14.85 -13.74
C ILE A 366 0.82 15.35 -12.35
N ASP A 367 0.82 14.47 -11.35
CA ASP A 367 0.51 14.84 -9.98
C ASP A 367 1.37 16.03 -9.53
N ALA A 368 0.79 16.98 -8.79
CA ALA A 368 1.49 18.18 -8.37
C ALA A 368 2.76 17.88 -7.56
N ALA A 369 2.76 16.80 -6.77
CA ALA A 369 3.93 16.36 -6.00
C ALA A 369 5.08 15.83 -6.88
N HIS A 370 4.79 15.51 -8.15
CA HIS A 370 5.73 14.90 -9.09
C HIS A 370 6.00 15.77 -10.33
N ARG A 371 5.27 16.87 -10.48
CA ARG A 371 5.44 17.80 -11.60
C ARG A 371 6.83 18.45 -11.51
N PRO A 372 7.67 18.33 -12.55
CA PRO A 372 9.01 18.88 -12.49
C PRO A 372 8.99 20.41 -12.55
N ALA A 373 9.94 21.04 -11.89
CA ALA A 373 10.21 22.45 -12.06
C ALA A 373 10.91 22.70 -13.40
N PHE A 374 10.56 23.81 -14.04
CA PHE A 374 11.24 24.32 -15.23
C PHE A 374 12.03 25.56 -14.81
N ALA A 375 13.33 25.63 -15.14
CA ALA A 375 14.12 26.83 -14.88
C ALA A 375 13.57 28.03 -15.68
N ALA A 376 13.92 29.25 -15.28
CA ALA A 376 13.50 30.45 -16.01
C ALA A 376 13.97 30.38 -17.47
N GLY A 377 13.04 30.54 -18.42
CA GLY A 377 13.30 30.42 -19.86
C GLY A 377 13.37 28.98 -20.39
N GLN A 378 13.30 27.96 -19.53
CA GLN A 378 13.30 26.56 -19.94
C GLN A 378 11.88 26.11 -20.31
N THR A 379 11.68 25.72 -21.57
CA THR A 379 10.38 25.21 -22.06
C THR A 379 10.30 23.70 -22.09
N GLN A 380 11.43 23.00 -21.92
CA GLN A 380 11.51 21.54 -21.93
C GLN A 380 12.61 21.03 -20.99
N VAL A 381 12.44 19.84 -20.43
CA VAL A 381 13.42 19.22 -19.52
C VAL A 381 13.63 17.74 -19.85
N ALA A 382 14.90 17.34 -19.91
CA ALA A 382 15.33 15.94 -19.95
C ALA A 382 16.56 15.82 -19.05
N ASP A 383 16.48 15.03 -17.98
CA ASP A 383 17.55 14.89 -17.01
C ASP A 383 17.59 13.48 -16.43
N LEU A 384 18.79 13.04 -16.05
CA LEU A 384 19.03 11.83 -15.28
C LEU A 384 19.60 12.24 -13.92
N ARG A 385 18.72 12.33 -12.92
CA ARG A 385 19.07 12.71 -11.55
C ARG A 385 19.86 11.62 -10.84
N GLY A 386 19.61 10.36 -11.19
CA GLY A 386 20.35 9.23 -10.64
C GLY A 386 20.12 7.94 -11.41
N ALA A 387 21.15 7.10 -11.47
CA ALA A 387 21.05 5.73 -11.91
C ALA A 387 21.91 4.85 -11.01
N ARG A 388 21.41 3.68 -10.62
CA ARG A 388 22.13 2.74 -9.77
C ARG A 388 21.63 1.32 -9.96
N LEU A 389 22.44 0.35 -9.53
CA LEU A 389 22.03 -1.03 -9.45
C LEU A 389 21.66 -1.39 -8.00
N LEU A 390 20.58 -2.12 -7.83
CA LEU A 390 20.09 -2.58 -6.52
C LEU A 390 19.94 -4.10 -6.53
N THR A 391 20.62 -4.78 -5.60
CA THR A 391 20.44 -6.23 -5.44
C THR A 391 19.07 -6.55 -4.87
N VAL A 392 18.47 -7.62 -5.38
CA VAL A 392 17.28 -8.22 -4.80
C VAL A 392 17.71 -9.41 -3.97
N ARG A 393 17.22 -9.48 -2.73
CA ARG A 393 17.51 -10.56 -1.81
C ARG A 393 16.20 -11.21 -1.39
N ARG A 394 16.21 -12.55 -1.36
CA ARG A 394 15.11 -13.35 -0.83
C ARG A 394 15.64 -14.35 0.18
N VAL A 395 14.89 -14.51 1.27
CA VAL A 395 15.07 -15.61 2.20
C VAL A 395 13.77 -16.41 2.29
N ALA A 396 13.90 -17.74 2.27
CA ALA A 396 12.82 -18.66 2.56
C ALA A 396 12.99 -19.19 3.98
N ILE A 397 12.02 -18.91 4.85
CA ILE A 397 12.01 -19.33 6.25
C ILE A 397 11.08 -20.53 6.39
N THR A 398 11.63 -21.63 6.87
CA THR A 398 10.89 -22.87 7.07
C THR A 398 10.33 -22.90 8.50
N PRO A 399 9.03 -23.20 8.69
CA PRO A 399 8.42 -23.37 10.02
C PRO A 399 8.71 -24.74 10.68
#